data_AF-A0AAV7B263-F1
#
_entry.id   AF-A0AAV7B263-F1
#
_cell.length_a   1.000
_cell.length_b   1.000
_cell.length_c   1.000
_cell.angle_alpha   90.00
_cell.angle_beta   90.00
_cell.angle_gamma   90.00
#
_symmetry.space_group_name_H-M   'P 1'
#
loop_
_entity.id
_entity.type
_entity.pdbx_description
1 polymer ?
#
loop_
_entity_poly.entity_id
_entity_poly.type
_entity_poly.pdbx_seq_one_letter_code
_entity_poly.pdbx_strand_id
1 'polypeptide(L)'
;APDKRKALESTMSLVTQTLASVACQVGVAARHVSDMLEIQSLVLQKEEAKVRYISQLLDVHVDKVARQKIGKLTTAKKFHHTQKIQNGQNNRPMTSYTRIPINFNSLDNTGHGFMDSELQLSKTGTMSRKISVKNIGLAHSSHR
;
A
#
# COMPACT_ATOMS: atom_id res chain seq x y z
N ALA A 1 0.06 77.52 -68.94
CA ALA A 1 0.00 76.05 -68.84
C ALA A 1 -1.46 75.62 -69.05
N PRO A 2 -1.77 75.00 -70.19
CA PRO A 2 -3.14 74.61 -70.52
C PRO A 2 -3.61 73.50 -69.58
N ASP A 3 -4.81 73.66 -69.02
CA ASP A 3 -5.59 72.72 -68.19
C ASP A 3 -4.98 72.16 -66.89
N LYS A 4 -4.68 73.05 -65.95
CA LYS A 4 -4.32 72.73 -64.55
C LYS A 4 -5.26 71.72 -63.88
N ARG A 5 -6.56 71.73 -64.22
CA ARG A 5 -7.57 70.80 -63.67
C ARG A 5 -7.32 69.36 -64.10
N LYS A 6 -7.01 69.13 -65.38
CA LYS A 6 -6.73 67.80 -65.92
C LYS A 6 -5.43 67.21 -65.35
N ALA A 7 -4.42 68.05 -65.12
CA ALA A 7 -3.17 67.66 -64.46
C ALA A 7 -3.40 67.26 -62.98
N LEU A 8 -4.24 68.00 -62.26
CA LEU A 8 -4.60 67.68 -60.87
C LEU A 8 -5.35 66.34 -60.78
N GLU A 9 -6.31 66.10 -61.66
CA GLU A 9 -7.08 64.85 -61.69
C GLU A 9 -6.19 63.64 -62.00
N SER A 10 -5.27 63.79 -62.94
CA SER A 10 -4.26 62.76 -63.25
C SER A 10 -3.37 62.46 -62.03
N THR A 11 -2.99 63.49 -61.28
CA THR A 11 -2.19 63.33 -60.05
C THR A 11 -3.01 62.66 -58.95
N MET A 12 -4.28 63.02 -58.77
CA MET A 12 -5.15 62.41 -57.75
C MET A 12 -5.37 60.91 -58.02
N SER A 13 -5.60 60.55 -59.29
CA SER A 13 -5.67 59.15 -59.73
C SER A 13 -4.36 58.40 -59.45
N LEU A 14 -3.21 58.99 -59.82
CA LEU A 14 -1.89 58.42 -59.56
C LEU A 14 -1.61 58.25 -58.05
N VAL A 15 -1.96 59.24 -57.21
CA VAL A 15 -1.80 59.15 -55.75
C VAL A 15 -2.67 58.04 -55.18
N THR A 16 -3.91 57.92 -55.64
CA THR A 16 -4.82 56.85 -55.20
C THR A 16 -4.26 55.48 -55.59
N GLN A 17 -3.77 55.32 -56.82
CA GLN A 17 -3.19 54.07 -57.31
C GLN A 17 -1.90 53.69 -56.58
N THR A 18 -0.99 54.65 -56.39
CA THR A 18 0.29 54.41 -55.71
C THR A 18 0.09 54.07 -54.24
N LEU A 19 -0.82 54.77 -53.55
CA LEU A 19 -1.20 54.44 -52.18
C LEU A 19 -1.81 53.04 -52.07
N ALA A 20 -2.75 52.70 -52.95
CA ALA A 20 -3.37 51.37 -52.97
C ALA A 20 -2.35 50.26 -53.26
N SER A 21 -1.41 50.51 -54.19
CA SER A 21 -0.35 49.55 -54.53
C SER A 21 0.57 49.29 -53.34
N VAL A 22 1.05 50.34 -52.66
CA VAL A 22 1.92 50.19 -51.49
C VAL A 22 1.17 49.50 -50.35
N ALA A 23 -0.07 49.91 -50.06
CA ALA A 23 -0.88 49.27 -49.01
C ALA A 23 -1.10 47.78 -49.28
N CYS A 24 -1.37 47.40 -50.54
CA CYS A 24 -1.49 46.01 -50.95
C CYS A 24 -0.17 45.23 -50.75
N GLN A 25 0.95 45.80 -51.18
CA GLN A 25 2.28 45.19 -51.04
C GLN A 25 2.64 44.99 -49.56
N VAL A 26 2.41 45.99 -48.71
CA VAL A 26 2.61 45.89 -47.26
C VAL A 26 1.74 44.78 -46.68
N GLY A 27 0.46 44.70 -47.07
CA GLY A 27 -0.45 43.66 -46.61
C GLY A 27 -0.02 42.25 -47.03
N VAL A 28 0.44 42.08 -48.27
CA VAL A 28 0.97 40.79 -48.77
C VAL A 28 2.24 40.40 -48.02
N ALA A 29 3.20 41.31 -47.90
CA ALA A 29 4.45 41.06 -47.20
C ALA A 29 4.21 40.71 -45.73
N ALA A 30 3.32 41.43 -45.04
CA ALA A 30 2.95 41.15 -43.66
C ALA A 30 2.35 39.74 -43.51
N ARG A 31 1.44 39.34 -44.40
CA ARG A 31 0.87 37.98 -44.39
C ARG A 31 1.94 36.91 -44.56
N HIS A 32 2.82 37.06 -45.56
CA HIS A 32 3.89 36.10 -45.79
C HIS A 32 4.83 35.97 -44.58
N VAL A 33 5.14 37.09 -43.91
CA VAL A 33 5.95 37.05 -42.69
C VAL A 33 5.22 36.35 -41.56
N SER A 34 3.92 36.62 -41.35
CA SER A 34 3.10 35.91 -40.37
C SER A 34 3.07 34.40 -40.63
N ASP A 35 2.83 33.98 -41.87
CA ASP A 35 2.77 32.57 -42.26
C ASP A 35 4.14 31.89 -42.06
N MET A 36 5.22 32.56 -42.45
CA MET A 36 6.58 32.06 -42.23
C MET A 36 6.89 31.87 -40.73
N LEU A 37 6.49 32.83 -39.88
CA LEU A 37 6.69 32.74 -38.43
C LEU A 37 5.86 31.61 -37.82
N GLU A 38 4.63 31.41 -38.28
CA GLU A 38 3.79 30.29 -37.83
C GLU A 38 4.42 28.94 -38.19
N ILE A 39 4.89 28.78 -39.44
CA ILE A 39 5.58 27.56 -39.89
C ILE A 39 6.85 27.32 -39.06
N GLN A 40 7.66 28.36 -38.83
CA GLN A 40 8.89 28.23 -38.04
C GLN A 40 8.60 27.85 -36.59
N SER A 41 7.56 28.41 -35.98
CA SER A 41 7.11 28.04 -34.63
C SER A 41 6.77 26.55 -34.54
N LEU A 42 6.01 26.03 -35.52
CA LEU A 42 5.67 24.60 -35.57
C LEU A 42 6.90 23.70 -35.77
N VAL A 43 7.84 24.12 -36.63
CA VAL A 43 9.10 23.38 -36.83
C VAL A 43 9.90 23.33 -35.53
N LEU A 44 10.03 24.45 -34.82
CA LEU A 44 10.76 24.51 -33.55
C LEU A 44 10.11 23.64 -32.48
N GLN A 45 8.79 23.68 -32.34
CA GLN A 45 8.07 22.81 -31.38
C GLN A 45 8.28 21.32 -31.68
N LYS A 46 8.26 20.94 -32.96
CA LYS A 46 8.51 19.56 -33.39
C LYS A 46 9.95 19.14 -33.10
N GLU A 47 10.93 19.99 -33.38
CA GLU A 47 12.34 19.68 -33.10
C GLU A 47 12.61 19.64 -31.58
N GLU A 48 12.02 20.55 -30.80
CA GLU A 48 12.09 20.52 -29.34
C GLU A 48 11.54 19.20 -28.78
N ALA A 49 10.40 18.73 -29.28
CA ALA A 49 9.81 17.47 -28.86
C ALA A 49 10.74 16.27 -29.12
N LYS A 50 11.47 16.27 -30.24
CA LYS A 50 12.49 15.25 -30.55
C LYS A 50 13.68 15.32 -29.60
N VAL A 51 14.21 16.52 -29.36
CA VAL A 51 15.31 16.72 -28.40
C VAL A 51 14.89 16.24 -27.02
N ARG A 52 13.70 16.61 -26.56
CA ARG A 52 13.16 16.16 -25.28
C ARG A 52 13.03 14.64 -25.19
N TYR A 53 12.57 13.99 -26.26
CA TYR A 53 12.50 12.52 -26.33
C TYR A 53 13.89 11.89 -26.20
N ILE A 54 14.89 12.42 -26.91
CA ILE A 54 16.28 11.94 -26.82
C ILE A 54 16.82 12.13 -25.40
N SER A 55 16.59 13.29 -24.77
CA SER A 55 17.02 13.54 -23.39
C SER A 55 16.43 12.52 -22.42
N GLN A 56 15.13 12.25 -22.50
CA GLN A 56 14.48 11.23 -21.66
C GLN A 56 15.06 9.82 -21.90
N LEU A 57 15.33 9.48 -23.16
CA LEU A 57 15.94 8.20 -23.50
C LEU A 57 17.35 8.08 -22.91
N LEU A 58 18.13 9.16 -22.95
CA LEU A 58 19.46 9.22 -22.34
C LEU A 58 19.40 9.13 -20.82
N ASP A 59 18.48 9.84 -20.16
CA ASP A 59 18.31 9.78 -18.71
C ASP A 59 18.02 8.35 -18.25
N VAL A 60 17.10 7.67 -18.93
CA VAL A 60 16.79 6.25 -18.69
C VAL A 60 18.00 5.36 -18.95
N HIS A 61 18.76 5.63 -20.02
CA HIS A 61 19.96 4.85 -20.33
C HIS A 61 21.04 5.02 -19.26
N VAL A 62 21.33 6.25 -18.84
CA VAL A 62 22.32 6.56 -17.81
C VAL A 62 21.94 5.90 -16.49
N ASP A 63 20.68 6.00 -16.06
CA ASP A 63 20.20 5.32 -14.85
C ASP A 63 20.30 3.79 -14.98
N LYS A 64 19.89 3.21 -16.11
CA LYS A 64 20.02 1.76 -16.37
C LYS A 64 21.46 1.29 -16.30
N VAL A 65 22.39 2.01 -16.91
CA VAL A 65 23.83 1.69 -16.88
C VAL A 65 24.36 1.78 -15.45
N ALA A 66 23.99 2.83 -14.69
CA ALA A 66 24.37 2.97 -13.29
C ALA A 66 23.83 1.82 -12.42
N ARG A 67 22.54 1.48 -12.57
CA ARG A 67 21.89 0.36 -11.89
C ARG A 67 22.51 -0.98 -12.24
N GLN A 68 22.91 -1.19 -13.50
CA GLN A 68 23.60 -2.40 -13.91
C GLN A 68 24.98 -2.49 -13.25
N LYS A 69 25.73 -1.38 -13.16
CA LYS A 69 27.03 -1.34 -12.48
C LYS A 69 26.91 -1.72 -11.01
N ILE A 70 25.98 -1.10 -10.26
CA ILE A 70 25.79 -1.45 -8.85
C ILE A 70 25.16 -2.85 -8.70
N GLY A 71 24.26 -3.25 -9.59
CA GLY A 71 23.59 -4.55 -9.56
C GLY A 71 24.54 -5.74 -9.63
N LYS A 72 25.65 -5.63 -10.36
CA LYS A 72 26.73 -6.64 -10.38
C LYS A 72 27.35 -6.89 -9.00
N LEU A 73 27.29 -5.90 -8.11
CA LEU A 73 27.83 -5.98 -6.73
C LEU A 73 26.76 -6.39 -5.70
N THR A 74 25.53 -6.69 -6.15
CA THR A 74 24.43 -7.07 -5.26
C THR A 74 24.12 -8.56 -5.37
N THR A 75 23.52 -9.10 -4.32
CA THR A 75 22.92 -10.44 -4.31
C THR A 75 21.53 -10.37 -3.69
N ALA A 76 20.64 -11.28 -4.07
CA ALA A 76 19.26 -11.28 -3.59
C ALA A 76 19.20 -11.65 -2.10
N LYS A 77 18.70 -10.74 -1.27
CA LYS A 77 18.43 -11.01 0.14
C LYS A 77 17.00 -11.54 0.31
N LYS A 78 16.86 -12.77 0.79
CA LYS A 78 15.56 -13.35 1.14
C LYS A 78 15.12 -12.82 2.50
N PHE A 79 13.91 -12.25 2.56
CA PHE A 79 13.25 -11.91 3.80
C PHE A 79 12.08 -12.87 3.99
N HIS A 80 12.13 -13.66 5.06
CA HIS A 80 11.00 -14.48 5.44
C HIS A 80 10.08 -13.62 6.31
N HIS A 81 8.83 -13.46 5.88
CA HIS A 81 7.82 -12.86 6.73
C HIS A 81 7.45 -13.88 7.80
N THR A 82 7.87 -13.64 9.05
CA THR A 82 7.57 -14.51 10.19
C THR A 82 6.66 -13.79 11.18
N GLN A 83 5.73 -14.54 11.78
CA GLN A 83 4.90 -14.03 12.86
C GLN A 83 5.75 -13.90 14.14
N LYS A 84 5.53 -12.83 14.91
CA LYS A 84 6.28 -12.56 16.15
C LYS A 84 6.01 -13.59 17.24
N ILE A 85 4.82 -14.19 17.24
CA ILE A 85 4.40 -15.20 18.20
C ILE A 85 3.96 -16.41 17.40
N GLN A 86 4.71 -17.50 17.54
CA GLN A 86 4.35 -18.80 16.99
C GLN A 86 3.99 -19.71 18.16
N ASN A 87 2.71 -20.02 18.32
CA ASN A 87 2.27 -20.96 19.35
C ASN A 87 2.72 -22.37 18.94
N GLY A 88 3.40 -23.08 19.84
CA GLY A 88 3.76 -24.49 19.61
C GLY A 88 2.51 -25.37 19.52
N GLN A 89 2.62 -26.55 18.88
CA GLN A 89 1.49 -27.49 18.70
C GLN A 89 1.05 -28.22 19.98
N ASN A 90 1.30 -27.66 21.17
CA ASN A 90 0.94 -28.29 22.43
C ASN A 90 -0.52 -27.98 22.77
N ASN A 91 -1.45 -28.61 22.04
CA ASN A 91 -2.88 -28.62 22.39
C ASN A 91 -3.17 -29.66 23.48
N ARG A 92 -2.40 -29.66 24.58
CA ARG A 92 -2.76 -30.50 25.74
C ARG A 92 -4.10 -30.01 26.29
N PRO A 93 -5.11 -30.88 26.44
CA PRO A 93 -6.36 -30.50 27.07
C PRO A 93 -6.09 -29.96 28.47
N MET A 94 -6.71 -28.83 28.81
CA MET A 94 -6.67 -28.34 30.19
C MET A 94 -7.42 -29.34 31.07
N THR A 95 -6.71 -29.96 32.01
CA THR A 95 -7.31 -30.87 33.00
C THR A 95 -8.00 -30.05 34.08
N SER A 96 -9.28 -30.31 34.35
CA SER A 96 -10.00 -29.69 35.45
C SER A 96 -9.49 -30.19 36.80
N TYR A 97 -9.51 -29.33 37.81
CA TYR A 97 -9.14 -29.72 39.17
C TYR A 97 -10.20 -30.66 39.77
N THR A 98 -9.73 -31.77 40.34
CA THR A 98 -10.56 -32.70 41.12
C THR A 98 -9.85 -33.02 42.42
N ARG A 99 -10.57 -32.98 43.56
CA ARG A 99 -9.99 -33.38 44.86
C ARG A 99 -9.86 -34.89 44.90
N ILE A 100 -8.63 -35.38 45.04
CA ILE A 100 -8.33 -36.81 45.22
C ILE A 100 -7.80 -36.95 46.65
N PRO A 101 -8.37 -37.85 47.49
CA PRO A 101 -7.85 -38.10 48.83
C PRO A 101 -6.44 -38.72 48.78
N ILE A 102 -5.68 -38.60 49.86
CA ILE A 102 -4.35 -39.19 49.96
C ILE A 102 -4.47 -40.71 49.84
N ASN A 103 -3.84 -41.29 48.80
CA ASN A 103 -3.74 -42.73 48.63
C ASN A 103 -2.37 -43.20 49.15
N PHE A 104 -2.36 -43.77 50.36
CA PHE A 104 -1.16 -44.32 50.98
C PHE A 104 -0.58 -45.53 50.24
N ASN A 105 -1.37 -46.15 49.36
CA ASN A 105 -0.99 -47.33 48.59
C ASN A 105 -0.54 -47.02 47.15
N SER A 106 -0.47 -45.74 46.78
CA SER A 106 -0.19 -45.31 45.39
C SER A 106 1.19 -45.72 44.86
N LEU A 107 2.11 -46.08 45.75
CA LEU A 107 3.48 -46.48 45.44
C LEU A 107 3.81 -47.92 45.85
N ASP A 108 2.86 -48.69 46.40
CA ASP A 108 3.12 -50.04 46.91
C ASP A 108 3.59 -51.02 45.82
N ASN A 109 3.26 -50.73 44.56
CA ASN A 109 3.72 -51.50 43.40
C ASN A 109 5.12 -51.08 42.89
N THR A 110 5.74 -50.08 43.52
CA THR A 110 7.06 -49.55 43.14
C THR A 110 8.10 -49.98 44.17
N GLY A 111 9.06 -50.82 43.78
CA GLY A 111 10.11 -51.31 44.70
C GLY A 111 9.65 -52.53 45.52
N HIS A 112 9.89 -52.51 46.83
CA HIS A 112 9.56 -53.60 47.77
C HIS A 112 8.38 -53.18 48.67
N GLY A 113 7.29 -52.69 48.07
CA GLY A 113 6.14 -52.19 48.82
C GLY A 113 5.44 -53.28 49.62
N PHE A 114 4.91 -52.91 50.77
CA PHE A 114 4.18 -53.80 51.67
C PHE A 114 2.68 -53.55 51.49
N MET A 115 1.95 -54.58 51.09
CA MET A 115 0.49 -54.54 51.03
C MET A 115 -0.06 -55.03 52.36
N ASP A 116 -0.88 -54.22 53.05
CA ASP A 116 -1.63 -54.62 54.26
C ASP A 116 -2.72 -55.66 53.92
N SER A 117 -2.31 -56.83 53.43
CA SER A 117 -3.15 -58.02 53.51
C SER A 117 -2.84 -58.63 54.88
N GLU A 118 -3.81 -58.56 55.79
CA GLU A 118 -3.80 -59.21 57.11
C GLU A 118 -3.26 -58.39 58.29
N LEU A 119 -4.04 -57.42 58.79
CA LEU A 119 -4.14 -57.15 60.24
C LEU A 119 -5.51 -56.51 60.54
N GLN A 120 -6.44 -57.32 61.04
CA GLN A 120 -7.59 -56.83 61.80
C GLN A 120 -7.07 -56.09 63.04
N LEU A 121 -6.91 -54.77 62.96
CA LEU A 121 -6.71 -53.92 64.13
C LEU A 121 -8.04 -53.30 64.54
N SER A 122 -8.53 -53.90 65.61
CA SER A 122 -9.64 -53.55 66.45
C SER A 122 -9.61 -52.09 66.92
N LYS A 123 -10.81 -51.49 66.98
CA LYS A 123 -11.20 -50.36 67.83
C LYS A 123 -10.30 -49.11 67.78
N THR A 124 -10.74 -48.11 67.03
CA THR A 124 -10.70 -46.73 67.52
C THR A 124 -12.00 -46.05 67.13
N GLY A 125 -12.75 -45.62 68.14
CA GLY A 125 -14.10 -45.09 67.99
C GLY A 125 -14.09 -43.72 67.32
N THR A 126 -14.76 -43.62 66.17
CA THR A 126 -15.26 -42.35 65.66
C THR A 126 -16.78 -42.39 65.72
N MET A 127 -17.36 -41.53 66.56
CA MET A 127 -18.80 -41.40 66.71
C MET A 127 -19.47 -41.05 65.38
N SER A 128 -20.24 -41.99 64.83
CA SER A 128 -21.20 -41.70 63.77
C SER A 128 -22.32 -40.83 64.32
N ARG A 129 -22.27 -39.51 64.06
CA ARG A 129 -23.46 -38.68 64.16
C ARG A 129 -24.37 -38.99 62.97
N LYS A 130 -25.47 -39.69 63.25
CA LYS A 130 -26.63 -39.76 62.34
C LYS A 130 -27.13 -38.33 62.11
N ILE A 131 -26.94 -37.80 60.90
CA ILE A 131 -27.74 -36.66 60.44
C ILE A 131 -28.97 -37.24 59.75
N SER A 132 -30.09 -37.07 60.42
CA SER A 132 -31.44 -37.40 59.94
C SER A 132 -31.79 -36.51 58.76
N VAL A 133 -32.07 -37.12 57.62
CA VAL A 133 -32.60 -36.42 56.45
C VAL A 133 -34.07 -36.11 56.72
N LYS A 134 -34.42 -34.81 56.80
CA LYS A 134 -35.79 -34.33 56.59
C LYS A 134 -35.77 -33.22 55.56
N ASN A 135 -36.46 -33.49 54.44
CA ASN A 135 -36.83 -32.54 53.40
C ASN A 135 -37.52 -31.30 53.97
N ILE A 136 -37.04 -30.13 53.57
CA ILE A 136 -37.78 -28.87 53.39
C ILE A 136 -37.06 -28.21 52.20
N GLY A 137 -37.63 -28.05 51.02
CA GLY A 137 -38.87 -27.35 50.71
C GLY A 137 -38.49 -26.22 49.73
N LEU A 138 -39.24 -26.10 48.64
CA LEU A 138 -39.07 -25.12 47.57
C LEU A 138 -39.07 -23.67 48.08
N ALA A 139 -38.30 -22.80 47.42
CA ALA A 139 -38.75 -21.53 46.79
C ALA A 139 -37.51 -20.79 46.25
N HIS A 140 -37.35 -20.57 44.94
CA HIS A 140 -37.93 -19.49 44.12
C HIS A 140 -37.50 -18.07 44.51
N SER A 141 -37.07 -17.33 43.47
CA SER A 141 -37.00 -15.85 43.35
C SER A 141 -35.79 -15.19 44.03
N SER A 142 -35.15 -14.12 43.55
CA SER A 142 -35.32 -13.22 42.40
C SER A 142 -34.10 -12.28 42.34
N HIS A 143 -33.94 -11.63 41.19
CA HIS A 143 -33.36 -10.30 40.95
C HIS A 143 -31.88 -10.11 40.58
N ARG A 144 -31.78 -9.64 39.31
CA ARG A 144 -30.78 -8.82 38.62
C ARG A 144 -29.59 -9.53 37.98
#